data_AF-A0A951Z4I3-F1
#
_entry.id   AF-A0A951Z4I3-F1
#
_cell.length_a   1.000
_cell.length_b   1.000
_cell.length_c   1.000
_cell.angle_alpha   90.00
_cell.angle_beta   90.00
_cell.angle_gamma   90.00
#
_symmetry.space_group_name_H-M   'P 1'
#
loop_
_entity.id
_entity.type
_entity.pdbx_description
1 polymer ?
#
loop_
_entity_poly.entity_id
_entity_poly.type
_entity_poly.pdbx_seq_one_letter_code
_entity_poly.pdbx_strand_id
1 'polypeptide(L)'
;MSLTRQNHAMVMALLALAAPAAASVMISGVPLASLPGGNPVVLQYHSVTALLGTKDVSYASRTVFHNPTKQDVLVEVKVPFKAIQTLDHRRMLEAPVGATLDGVTVSFKRNPKDLSPSSVKGQGKDRYDYSAAMHAQVTFKALSSHVLTLSYALPTGLAGEDEALRTVGYGTQGFSTWAGQCEQIAFTLDFARETYRSNPADPDERYQGYSVFAMHSTEPGRGWEVGEKRAFFERYKPTASLGTLFFTFYPNGYRGG
;
A
#
# COMPACT_ATOMS: atom_id res chain seq x y z
N MET A 1 -14.46 -2.57 -36.23
CA MET A 1 -13.91 -2.04 -34.97
C MET A 1 -15.01 -2.02 -33.91
N SER A 2 -15.09 -2.99 -32.98
CA SER A 2 -16.03 -2.92 -31.83
C SER A 2 -15.85 -4.02 -30.77
N LEU A 3 -15.15 -5.13 -31.07
CA LEU A 3 -15.07 -6.29 -30.15
C LEU A 3 -14.02 -6.14 -29.03
N THR A 4 -12.99 -5.31 -29.22
CA THR A 4 -11.92 -5.14 -28.21
C THR A 4 -12.31 -4.22 -27.06
N ARG A 5 -13.11 -3.16 -27.28
CA ARG A 5 -13.52 -2.25 -26.20
C ARG A 5 -14.55 -2.86 -25.25
N GLN A 6 -15.44 -3.71 -25.74
CA GLN A 6 -16.42 -4.41 -24.90
C GLN A 6 -15.76 -5.41 -23.95
N ASN A 7 -14.75 -6.15 -24.38
CA ASN A 7 -14.00 -7.06 -23.51
C ASN A 7 -13.26 -6.33 -22.39
N HIS A 8 -12.66 -5.16 -22.67
CA HIS A 8 -12.04 -4.33 -21.63
C HIS A 8 -13.06 -3.80 -20.62
N ALA A 9 -14.22 -3.33 -21.07
CA ALA A 9 -15.26 -2.82 -20.19
C ALA A 9 -15.89 -3.94 -19.33
N MET A 10 -16.08 -5.14 -19.89
CA MET A 10 -16.66 -6.28 -19.18
C MET A 10 -15.70 -6.86 -18.13
N VAL A 11 -14.39 -6.89 -18.45
CA VAL A 11 -13.34 -7.30 -17.52
C VAL A 11 -13.20 -6.30 -16.37
N MET A 12 -13.24 -5.00 -16.64
CA MET A 12 -13.25 -3.95 -15.60
C MET A 12 -14.52 -3.98 -14.74
N ALA A 13 -15.69 -4.30 -15.32
CA ALA A 13 -16.97 -4.34 -14.61
C ALA A 13 -17.12 -5.58 -13.70
N LEU A 14 -16.63 -6.75 -14.12
CA LEU A 14 -16.63 -7.97 -13.29
C LEU A 14 -15.73 -7.82 -12.05
N LEU A 15 -14.72 -6.96 -12.18
CA LEU A 15 -13.75 -6.59 -11.17
C LEU A 15 -14.19 -5.42 -10.28
N ALA A 16 -15.35 -4.81 -10.54
CA ALA A 16 -15.93 -3.75 -9.69
C ALA A 16 -16.87 -4.31 -8.60
N LEU A 17 -17.10 -5.62 -8.59
CA LEU A 17 -17.83 -6.29 -7.51
C LEU A 17 -16.96 -6.21 -6.24
N ALA A 18 -17.53 -5.70 -5.16
CA ALA A 18 -16.93 -5.43 -3.84
C ALA A 18 -15.73 -6.32 -3.52
N ALA A 19 -14.66 -5.75 -2.93
CA ALA A 19 -13.55 -6.51 -2.35
C ALA A 19 -14.12 -7.79 -1.74
N PRO A 20 -13.80 -8.98 -2.27
CA PRO A 20 -14.63 -10.15 -2.02
C PRO A 20 -14.80 -10.31 -0.52
N ALA A 21 -16.00 -10.65 -0.05
CA ALA A 21 -16.31 -10.73 1.38
C ALA A 21 -15.37 -11.64 2.20
N ALA A 22 -14.48 -12.38 1.51
CA ALA A 22 -13.45 -13.26 2.03
C ALA A 22 -12.01 -12.92 1.56
N ALA A 23 -11.72 -11.70 1.07
CA ALA A 23 -10.38 -11.30 0.65
C ALA A 23 -9.44 -11.15 1.86
N SER A 24 -8.33 -11.89 1.86
CA SER A 24 -7.23 -11.56 2.76
C SER A 24 -6.52 -10.33 2.21
N VAL A 25 -6.29 -9.29 3.02
CA VAL A 25 -5.67 -8.04 2.54
C VAL A 25 -4.48 -7.67 3.41
N MET A 26 -3.38 -7.27 2.76
CA MET A 26 -2.21 -6.68 3.42
C MET A 26 -2.17 -5.20 3.09
N ILE A 27 -2.14 -4.39 4.14
CA ILE A 27 -2.28 -2.94 4.08
C ILE A 27 -1.03 -2.32 4.71
N SER A 28 -0.32 -1.50 3.95
CA SER A 28 0.60 -0.51 4.53
C SER A 28 -0.02 0.88 4.47
N GLY A 29 0.74 1.95 4.72
CA GLY A 29 0.19 3.28 4.63
C GLY A 29 1.20 4.39 4.87
N VAL A 30 0.65 5.60 4.84
CA VAL A 30 1.35 6.84 5.17
C VAL A 30 1.93 6.71 6.58
N PRO A 31 3.21 7.08 6.81
CA PRO A 31 3.81 7.04 8.14
C PRO A 31 2.98 7.86 9.14
N LEU A 32 2.80 7.34 10.35
CA LEU A 32 2.10 8.02 11.42
C LEU A 32 3.10 8.69 12.35
N ALA A 33 2.69 9.80 12.95
CA ALA A 33 3.35 10.39 14.09
C ALA A 33 2.69 9.98 15.40
N SER A 34 3.51 9.80 16.43
CA SER A 34 3.09 9.62 17.81
C SER A 34 3.93 10.55 18.68
N LEU A 35 3.29 11.56 19.27
CA LEU A 35 3.92 12.51 20.18
C LEU A 35 2.98 12.83 21.35
N PRO A 36 3.40 12.59 22.60
CA PRO A 36 2.64 13.03 23.77
C PRO A 36 2.48 14.56 23.74
N GLY A 37 1.24 15.06 23.75
CA GLY A 37 0.94 16.50 23.73
C GLY A 37 0.64 17.11 22.36
N GLY A 38 0.57 16.28 21.31
CA GLY A 38 0.26 16.72 19.94
C GLY A 38 1.52 16.99 19.11
N ASN A 39 1.45 16.68 17.81
CA ASN A 39 2.59 16.77 16.90
C ASN A 39 2.60 18.13 16.17
N PRO A 40 3.64 18.97 16.32
CA PRO A 40 3.74 20.24 15.60
C PRO A 40 4.37 20.10 14.20
N VAL A 41 4.92 18.94 13.85
CA VAL A 41 5.56 18.71 12.55
C VAL A 41 4.50 18.55 11.47
N VAL A 42 4.65 19.30 10.38
CA VAL A 42 3.74 19.31 9.24
C VAL A 42 4.21 18.31 8.19
N LEU A 43 3.32 17.44 7.71
CA LEU A 43 3.57 16.63 6.51
C LEU A 43 3.15 17.46 5.29
N GLN A 44 4.11 17.86 4.47
CA GLN A 44 3.86 18.70 3.29
C GLN A 44 3.54 17.85 2.05
N TYR A 45 4.37 16.84 1.78
CA TYR A 45 4.26 16.03 0.57
C TYR A 45 4.43 14.56 0.89
N HIS A 46 3.67 13.71 0.21
CA HIS A 46 3.85 12.27 0.28
C HIS A 46 3.74 11.64 -1.11
N SER A 47 4.73 10.84 -1.48
CA SER A 47 4.67 10.01 -2.67
C SER A 47 4.95 8.56 -2.31
N VAL A 48 4.22 7.63 -2.90
CA VAL A 48 4.50 6.20 -2.79
C VAL A 48 4.39 5.52 -4.14
N THR A 49 5.33 4.63 -4.39
CA THR A 49 5.33 3.67 -5.49
C THR A 49 5.17 2.28 -4.90
N ALA A 50 4.19 1.53 -5.39
CA ALA A 50 3.95 0.15 -5.05
C ALA A 50 4.23 -0.72 -6.28
N LEU A 51 5.34 -1.46 -6.24
CA LEU A 51 5.75 -2.38 -7.28
C LEU A 51 5.16 -3.77 -7.00
N LEU A 52 4.19 -4.18 -7.80
CA LEU A 52 3.45 -5.42 -7.65
C LEU A 52 4.22 -6.60 -8.26
N GLY A 53 4.48 -7.62 -7.45
CA GLY A 53 4.92 -8.95 -7.86
C GLY A 53 3.82 -10.01 -7.67
N THR A 54 4.15 -11.28 -7.91
CA THR A 54 3.17 -12.38 -7.85
C THR A 54 2.69 -12.73 -6.44
N LYS A 55 3.56 -12.59 -5.43
CA LYS A 55 3.27 -12.96 -4.03
C LYS A 55 3.54 -11.83 -3.05
N ASP A 56 4.05 -10.71 -3.53
CA ASP A 56 4.68 -9.67 -2.74
C ASP A 56 4.62 -8.35 -3.49
N VAL A 57 4.51 -7.26 -2.72
CA VAL A 57 4.48 -5.89 -3.19
C VAL A 57 5.61 -5.13 -2.50
N SER A 58 6.45 -4.48 -3.30
CA SER A 58 7.53 -3.62 -2.80
C SER A 58 7.06 -2.18 -2.79
N TYR A 59 7.05 -1.57 -1.61
CA TYR A 59 6.71 -0.17 -1.43
C TYR A 59 7.99 0.66 -1.33
N ALA A 60 8.03 1.76 -2.07
CA ALA A 60 8.99 2.83 -1.91
C ALA A 60 8.22 4.12 -1.66
N SER A 61 8.42 4.77 -0.51
CA SER A 61 7.76 6.04 -0.22
C SER A 61 8.75 7.14 0.11
N ARG A 62 8.37 8.37 -0.21
CA ARG A 62 9.10 9.59 0.09
C ARG A 62 8.13 10.58 0.71
N THR A 63 8.45 11.05 1.91
CA THR A 63 7.61 11.98 2.66
C THR A 63 8.44 13.20 3.04
N VAL A 64 7.92 14.38 2.73
CA VAL A 64 8.53 15.66 3.09
C VAL A 64 7.79 16.23 4.28
N PHE A 65 8.55 16.56 5.31
CA PHE A 65 8.08 17.16 6.54
C PHE A 65 8.66 18.55 6.69
N HIS A 66 7.97 19.41 7.45
CA HIS A 66 8.48 20.68 7.90
C HIS A 66 8.23 20.84 9.40
N ASN A 67 9.26 21.17 10.17
CA ASN A 67 9.13 21.57 11.56
C ASN A 67 9.07 23.11 11.64
N PRO A 68 7.90 23.71 11.85
CA PRO A 68 7.76 25.16 11.92
C PRO A 68 8.18 25.75 13.27
N THR A 69 8.56 24.92 14.25
CA THR A 69 8.89 25.38 15.59
C THR A 69 10.34 25.85 15.67
N LYS A 70 10.63 26.69 16.67
CA LYS A 70 11.98 27.20 16.96
C LYS A 70 12.87 26.20 17.70
N GLN A 71 12.39 24.98 17.92
CA GLN A 71 13.09 23.93 18.67
C GLN A 71 13.10 22.62 17.89
N ASP A 72 14.09 21.78 18.17
CA ASP A 72 14.10 20.42 17.64
C ASP A 72 12.92 19.63 18.23
N VAL A 73 12.28 18.81 17.39
CA VAL A 73 11.12 18.00 17.78
C VAL A 73 11.46 16.53 17.56
N LEU A 74 11.46 15.75 18.64
CA LEU A 74 11.59 14.29 18.60
C LEU A 74 10.19 13.68 18.41
N VAL A 75 9.99 12.93 17.33
CA VAL A 75 8.71 12.27 17.02
C VAL A 75 8.94 10.76 16.88
N GLU A 76 8.04 9.97 17.45
CA GLU A 76 7.96 8.55 17.12
C GLU A 76 7.22 8.39 15.79
N VAL A 77 7.94 7.98 14.76
CA VAL A 77 7.39 7.67 13.44
C VAL A 77 7.05 6.19 13.36
N LYS A 78 5.83 5.89 12.91
CA LYS A 78 5.32 4.53 12.77
C LYS A 78 5.01 4.23 11.30
N VAL A 79 5.48 3.10 10.77
CA VAL A 79 5.01 2.55 9.49
C VAL A 79 3.92 1.54 9.83
N PRO A 80 2.65 1.77 9.43
CA PRO A 80 1.55 0.89 9.79
C PRO A 80 1.54 -0.34 8.88
N PHE A 81 1.30 -1.49 9.47
CA PHE A 81 0.96 -2.73 8.77
C PHE A 81 -0.33 -3.29 9.34
N LYS A 82 -1.26 -3.64 8.45
CA LYS A 82 -2.50 -4.30 8.82
C LYS A 82 -2.76 -5.47 7.88
N ALA A 83 -3.08 -6.62 8.45
CA ALA A 83 -3.59 -7.76 7.74
C ALA A 83 -5.07 -7.94 8.09
N ILE A 84 -5.90 -8.25 7.10
CA ILE A 84 -7.31 -8.59 7.26
C ILE A 84 -7.50 -9.99 6.70
N GLN A 85 -8.19 -10.87 7.43
CA GLN A 85 -8.56 -12.22 7.01
C GLN A 85 -7.39 -13.07 6.46
N THR A 86 -6.17 -12.89 6.97
CA THR A 86 -4.97 -13.60 6.46
C THR A 86 -4.75 -14.96 7.14
N LEU A 87 -4.20 -15.92 6.38
CA LEU A 87 -3.67 -17.19 6.88
C LEU A 87 -2.19 -17.08 7.31
N ASP A 88 -1.43 -16.16 6.72
CA ASP A 88 0.01 -15.99 6.94
C ASP A 88 0.31 -14.58 7.45
N HIS A 89 0.43 -14.45 8.77
CA HIS A 89 0.72 -13.19 9.45
C HIS A 89 2.20 -13.00 9.77
N ARG A 90 2.97 -14.09 9.86
CA ARG A 90 4.35 -14.05 10.34
C ARG A 90 5.24 -13.28 9.36
N ARG A 91 5.03 -13.45 8.05
CA ARG A 91 5.82 -12.75 7.03
C ARG A 91 5.63 -11.23 7.03
N MET A 92 4.45 -10.74 7.40
CA MET A 92 4.21 -9.29 7.56
C MET A 92 4.94 -8.74 8.79
N LEU A 93 4.97 -9.51 9.89
CA LEU A 93 5.53 -9.10 11.18
C LEU A 93 7.07 -9.04 11.20
N GLU A 94 7.71 -9.58 10.17
CA GLU A 94 9.17 -9.64 10.02
C GLU A 94 9.67 -8.77 8.86
N ALA A 95 8.79 -8.03 8.19
CA ALA A 95 9.15 -7.21 7.04
C ALA A 95 10.19 -6.14 7.43
N PRO A 96 11.43 -6.22 6.91
CA PRO A 96 12.44 -5.21 7.18
C PRO A 96 12.03 -3.89 6.52
N VAL A 97 12.20 -2.79 7.26
CA VAL A 97 11.99 -1.43 6.74
C VAL A 97 13.34 -0.76 6.58
N GLY A 98 13.76 -0.57 5.33
CA GLY A 98 14.89 0.29 4.99
C GLY A 98 14.44 1.74 5.00
N ALA A 99 15.10 2.60 5.80
CA ALA A 99 14.70 3.99 5.93
C ALA A 99 15.89 4.95 5.97
N THR A 100 15.71 6.15 5.40
CA THR A 100 16.63 7.29 5.60
C THR A 100 15.86 8.57 5.89
N LEU A 101 16.43 9.44 6.73
CA LEU A 101 16.02 10.81 6.93
C LEU A 101 17.14 11.71 6.41
N ASP A 102 16.85 12.52 5.40
CA ASP A 102 17.84 13.37 4.72
C ASP A 102 19.08 12.60 4.25
N GLY A 103 18.87 11.34 3.84
CA GLY A 103 19.94 10.42 3.42
C GLY A 103 20.65 9.69 4.57
N VAL A 104 20.38 10.01 5.84
CA VAL A 104 20.93 9.31 7.00
C VAL A 104 20.06 8.13 7.39
N THR A 105 20.63 6.94 7.53
CA THR A 105 19.87 5.72 7.89
C THR A 105 19.13 5.87 9.22
N VAL A 106 17.86 5.48 9.22
CA VAL A 106 17.01 5.43 10.41
C VAL A 106 16.65 3.97 10.70
N SER A 107 16.90 3.53 11.94
CA SER A 107 16.59 2.15 12.35
C SER A 107 15.14 2.04 12.79
N PHE A 108 14.32 1.40 11.95
CA PHE A 108 12.97 1.01 12.32
C PHE A 108 12.96 -0.34 13.04
N LYS A 109 12.25 -0.41 14.16
CA LYS A 109 12.13 -1.63 14.97
C LYS A 109 10.67 -1.91 15.29
N ARG A 110 10.34 -3.21 15.35
CA ARG A 110 9.03 -3.64 15.80
C ARG A 110 8.84 -3.38 17.28
N ASN A 111 7.65 -2.93 17.68
CA ASN A 111 7.21 -2.98 19.06
C ASN A 111 6.38 -4.27 19.29
N PRO A 112 6.81 -5.19 20.16
CA PRO A 112 6.05 -6.41 20.46
C PRO A 112 4.64 -6.14 21.01
N LYS A 113 4.41 -4.97 21.60
CA LYS A 113 3.12 -4.58 22.19
C LYS A 113 2.07 -4.15 21.16
N ASP A 114 2.46 -3.90 19.92
CA ASP A 114 1.55 -3.41 18.87
C ASP A 114 0.72 -4.52 18.23
N LEU A 115 0.95 -5.79 18.59
CA LEU A 115 0.16 -6.92 18.10
C LEU A 115 -1.26 -6.89 18.66
N SER A 116 -2.25 -6.69 17.80
CA SER A 116 -3.65 -6.96 18.16
C SER A 116 -3.90 -8.48 18.23
N PRO A 117 -4.38 -9.03 19.37
CA PRO A 117 -4.72 -10.45 19.48
C PRO A 117 -6.09 -10.82 18.86
N SER A 118 -6.64 -10.01 17.95
CA SER A 118 -8.00 -10.19 17.45
C SER A 118 -8.13 -11.34 16.44
N SER A 119 -8.26 -12.55 16.98
CA SER A 119 -8.84 -13.69 16.29
C SER A 119 -10.35 -13.53 16.16
N VAL A 120 -10.82 -12.86 15.11
CA VAL A 120 -12.21 -13.00 14.69
C VAL A 120 -12.26 -14.19 13.73
N LYS A 121 -12.68 -15.34 14.25
CA LYS A 121 -12.88 -16.56 13.48
C LYS A 121 -13.96 -16.26 12.42
N GLY A 122 -13.55 -16.04 11.18
CA GLY A 122 -14.47 -16.01 10.05
C GLY A 122 -15.24 -17.34 10.00
N GLN A 123 -16.44 -17.33 9.42
CA GLN A 123 -17.14 -18.59 9.14
C GLN A 123 -16.36 -19.36 8.07
N GLY A 124 -15.47 -20.25 8.53
CA GLY A 124 -14.61 -21.10 7.69
C GLY A 124 -13.12 -20.73 7.75
N LYS A 125 -12.35 -21.60 8.41
CA LYS A 125 -10.86 -21.67 8.48
C LYS A 125 -10.15 -20.48 9.15
N ASP A 126 -8.96 -20.78 9.70
CA ASP A 126 -8.14 -19.97 10.61
C ASP A 126 -7.61 -18.65 10.00
N ARG A 127 -8.51 -17.72 9.70
CA ARG A 127 -8.22 -16.38 9.16
C ARG A 127 -8.29 -15.35 10.27
N TYR A 128 -7.33 -14.41 10.27
CA TYR A 128 -7.13 -13.48 11.37
C TYR A 128 -6.87 -12.05 10.88
N ASP A 129 -7.28 -11.09 11.71
CA ASP A 129 -6.99 -9.67 11.53
C ASP A 129 -5.84 -9.28 12.47
N TYR A 130 -4.79 -8.68 11.90
CA TYR A 130 -3.62 -8.24 12.65
C TYR A 130 -3.32 -6.78 12.35
N SER A 131 -2.91 -6.05 13.37
CA SER A 131 -2.27 -4.75 13.23
C SER A 131 -0.88 -4.82 13.86
N ALA A 132 0.08 -4.15 13.25
CA ALA A 132 1.42 -3.97 13.76
C ALA A 132 2.00 -2.66 13.22
N ALA A 133 3.08 -2.18 13.81
CA ALA A 133 3.85 -1.07 13.27
C ALA A 133 5.35 -1.28 13.45
N MET A 134 6.11 -0.64 12.56
CA MET A 134 7.54 -0.45 12.71
C MET A 134 7.79 0.97 13.20
N HIS A 135 8.62 1.12 14.23
CA HIS A 135 8.81 2.36 14.97
C HIS A 135 10.22 2.87 14.82
N ALA A 136 10.37 4.18 14.69
CA ALA A 136 11.63 4.87 14.82
C ALA A 136 11.44 6.19 15.58
N GLN A 137 12.43 6.57 16.37
CA GLN A 137 12.52 7.91 16.94
C GLN A 137 13.28 8.80 15.97
N VAL A 138 12.66 9.90 15.55
CA VAL A 138 13.18 10.81 14.53
C VAL A 138 13.20 12.23 15.06
N THR A 139 14.34 12.91 14.96
CA THR A 139 14.45 14.33 15.33
C THR A 139 14.33 15.21 14.09
N PHE A 140 13.31 16.07 14.09
CA PHE A 140 13.12 17.12 13.10
C PHE A 140 13.75 18.41 13.62
N LYS A 141 14.71 18.97 12.89
CA LYS A 141 15.42 20.20 13.25
C LYS A 141 14.51 21.41 13.21
N ALA A 142 14.75 22.36 14.12
CA ALA A 142 14.01 23.61 14.18
C ALA A 142 13.95 24.32 12.82
N LEU A 143 12.79 24.87 12.48
CA LEU A 143 12.55 25.69 11.27
C LEU A 143 13.03 25.06 9.95
N SER A 144 13.08 23.72 9.89
CA SER A 144 13.70 22.98 8.78
C SER A 144 12.74 21.99 8.16
N SER A 145 12.98 21.67 6.89
CA SER A 145 12.31 20.58 6.18
C SER A 145 13.17 19.34 6.11
N HIS A 146 12.53 18.18 6.20
CA HIS A 146 13.17 16.87 6.25
C HIS A 146 12.51 15.91 5.29
N VAL A 147 13.29 14.99 4.71
CA VAL A 147 12.82 13.99 3.76
C VAL A 147 13.02 12.60 4.33
N LEU A 148 11.92 11.91 4.62
CA LEU A 148 11.93 10.49 4.98
C LEU A 148 11.73 9.65 3.72
N THR A 149 12.66 8.75 3.43
CA THR A 149 12.49 7.70 2.41
C THR A 149 12.30 6.35 3.11
N LEU A 150 11.32 5.56 2.67
CA LEU A 150 11.06 4.22 3.17
C LEU A 150 11.07 3.22 2.01
N SER A 151 11.56 2.01 2.28
CA SER A 151 11.51 0.86 1.40
C SER A 151 11.22 -0.39 2.20
N TYR A 152 10.23 -1.17 1.77
CA TYR A 152 9.84 -2.42 2.41
C TYR A 152 9.01 -3.28 1.45
N ALA A 153 8.96 -4.58 1.70
CA ALA A 153 8.11 -5.50 0.94
C ALA A 153 7.12 -6.18 1.88
N LEU A 154 5.89 -6.32 1.41
CA LEU A 154 4.82 -7.06 2.11
C LEU A 154 4.27 -8.15 1.20
N PRO A 155 3.80 -9.27 1.76
CA PRO A 155 3.05 -10.24 0.96
C PRO A 155 1.79 -9.58 0.38
N THR A 156 1.39 -10.00 -0.81
CA THR A 156 0.09 -9.65 -1.39
C THR A 156 -0.99 -10.51 -0.76
N GLY A 157 -2.16 -9.93 -0.52
CA GLY A 157 -3.33 -10.69 -0.10
C GLY A 157 -3.90 -11.58 -1.21
N LEU A 158 -4.68 -12.57 -0.82
CA LEU A 158 -5.44 -13.49 -1.68
C LEU A 158 -6.92 -13.10 -1.73
N ALA A 159 -7.52 -13.16 -2.90
CA ALA A 159 -8.92 -12.87 -3.18
C ALA A 159 -9.47 -13.84 -4.24
N GLY A 160 -10.78 -13.80 -4.48
CA GLY A 160 -11.46 -14.71 -5.41
C GLY A 160 -11.69 -16.12 -4.83
N GLU A 161 -12.63 -16.86 -5.42
CA GLU A 161 -12.90 -18.26 -5.02
C GLU A 161 -11.76 -19.21 -5.39
N ASP A 162 -11.01 -18.86 -6.44
CA ASP A 162 -9.85 -19.60 -6.95
C ASP A 162 -8.53 -19.25 -6.24
N GLU A 163 -8.57 -18.27 -5.32
CA GLU A 163 -7.40 -17.66 -4.68
C GLU A 163 -6.30 -17.24 -5.69
N ALA A 164 -6.66 -16.97 -6.95
CA ALA A 164 -5.73 -16.54 -8.00
C ALA A 164 -5.67 -15.01 -8.11
N LEU A 165 -6.72 -14.32 -7.68
CA LEU A 165 -6.73 -12.87 -7.55
C LEU A 165 -5.85 -12.44 -6.36
N ARG A 166 -5.10 -11.36 -6.55
CA ARG A 166 -4.27 -10.75 -5.50
C ARG A 166 -4.85 -9.41 -5.09
N THR A 167 -4.60 -9.00 -3.85
CA THR A 167 -5.05 -7.71 -3.32
C THR A 167 -3.97 -7.02 -2.48
N VAL A 168 -3.92 -5.69 -2.58
CA VAL A 168 -3.04 -4.83 -1.79
C VAL A 168 -3.81 -3.60 -1.33
N GLY A 169 -3.44 -3.09 -0.16
CA GLY A 169 -4.01 -1.86 0.38
C GLY A 169 -2.96 -0.82 0.77
N TYR A 170 -3.31 0.45 0.62
CA TYR A 170 -2.52 1.56 1.13
C TYR A 170 -3.39 2.56 1.91
N GLY A 171 -3.18 2.62 3.22
CA GLY A 171 -3.90 3.46 4.16
C GLY A 171 -3.41 4.91 4.15
N THR A 172 -4.35 5.85 4.12
CA THR A 172 -4.05 7.30 4.16
C THR A 172 -4.26 7.92 5.55
N GLN A 173 -4.59 7.10 6.56
CA GLN A 173 -4.90 7.56 7.92
C GLN A 173 -3.71 8.25 8.62
N GLY A 174 -2.48 7.99 8.17
CA GLY A 174 -1.29 8.67 8.69
C GLY A 174 -1.35 10.19 8.53
N PHE A 175 -2.01 10.72 7.49
CA PHE A 175 -2.10 12.17 7.27
C PHE A 175 -2.72 12.91 8.46
N SER A 176 -3.73 12.34 9.13
CA SER A 176 -4.39 12.99 10.27
C SER A 176 -3.57 12.97 11.56
N THR A 177 -2.41 12.30 11.57
CA THR A 177 -1.51 12.26 12.74
C THR A 177 -0.44 13.36 12.70
N TRP A 178 -0.27 14.03 11.56
CA TRP A 178 0.65 15.14 11.38
C TRP A 178 -0.08 16.48 11.52
N ALA A 179 0.66 17.55 11.85
CA ALA A 179 0.09 18.89 11.84
C ALA A 179 -0.30 19.32 10.42
N GLY A 180 -1.35 20.14 10.33
CA GLY A 180 -1.76 20.78 9.08
C GLY A 180 -2.40 19.82 8.08
N GLN A 181 -2.51 20.29 6.83
CA GLN A 181 -3.01 19.49 5.71
C GLN A 181 -1.85 19.12 4.78
N CYS A 182 -1.86 17.90 4.26
CA CYS A 182 -0.94 17.47 3.22
C CYS A 182 -1.18 18.29 1.94
N GLU A 183 -0.16 18.99 1.47
CA GLU A 183 -0.26 19.88 0.31
C GLU A 183 -0.32 19.11 -1.01
N GLN A 184 0.24 17.90 -1.06
CA GLN A 184 0.17 17.05 -2.24
C GLN A 184 0.50 15.59 -1.96
N ILE A 185 -0.30 14.71 -2.57
CA ILE A 185 -0.09 13.27 -2.64
C ILE A 185 0.19 12.86 -4.08
N ALA A 186 1.18 11.99 -4.24
CA ALA A 186 1.37 11.19 -5.45
C ALA A 186 1.32 9.69 -5.09
N PHE A 187 0.70 8.90 -5.95
CA PHE A 187 0.59 7.46 -5.74
C PHE A 187 0.76 6.78 -7.07
N THR A 188 1.57 5.73 -7.10
CA THR A 188 1.84 4.93 -8.29
C THR A 188 1.80 3.46 -7.93
N LEU A 189 1.07 2.68 -8.72
CA LEU A 189 1.16 1.23 -8.76
C LEU A 189 1.77 0.84 -10.08
N ASP A 190 2.86 0.09 -10.03
CA ASP A 190 3.52 -0.47 -11.20
C ASP A 190 3.53 -1.99 -11.07
N PHE A 191 3.22 -2.72 -12.15
CA PHE A 191 3.41 -4.17 -12.17
C PHE A 191 4.79 -4.51 -12.73
N ALA A 192 5.63 -5.17 -11.92
CA ALA A 192 6.96 -5.62 -12.34
C ALA A 192 6.83 -6.82 -13.29
N ARG A 193 6.69 -6.55 -14.59
CA ARG A 193 6.59 -7.62 -15.63
C ARG A 193 7.84 -8.51 -15.71
N GLU A 194 8.99 -8.03 -15.24
CA GLU A 194 10.30 -8.65 -15.46
C GLU A 194 10.53 -10.00 -14.74
N THR A 195 9.71 -10.37 -13.76
CA THR A 195 9.82 -11.68 -13.08
C THR A 195 9.12 -12.84 -13.79
N TYR A 196 8.34 -12.58 -14.84
CA TYR A 196 7.78 -13.65 -15.68
C TYR A 196 8.77 -14.01 -16.80
N ARG A 197 9.85 -14.70 -16.44
CA ARG A 197 10.52 -15.55 -17.44
C ARG A 197 9.55 -16.68 -17.76
N SER A 198 9.10 -16.72 -19.02
CA SER A 198 8.47 -17.86 -19.65
C SER A 198 9.08 -19.15 -19.11
N ASN A 199 8.28 -19.99 -18.44
CA ASN A 199 8.69 -21.37 -18.20
C ASN A 199 8.86 -22.01 -19.59
N PRO A 200 10.07 -22.38 -20.04
CA PRO A 200 10.27 -22.90 -21.40
C PRO A 200 9.59 -24.24 -21.64
N ALA A 201 9.08 -24.88 -20.58
CA ALA A 201 8.43 -26.17 -20.59
C ALA A 201 6.89 -26.11 -20.67
N ASP A 202 6.29 -24.92 -20.72
CA ASP A 202 4.83 -24.76 -20.86
C ASP A 202 4.50 -24.31 -22.30
N PRO A 203 4.05 -25.23 -23.19
CA PRO A 203 3.90 -24.96 -24.62
C PRO A 203 2.69 -24.07 -24.97
N ASP A 204 1.86 -23.67 -24.00
CA ASP A 204 0.82 -22.67 -24.21
C ASP A 204 1.37 -21.24 -24.06
N GLU A 205 2.27 -20.87 -24.98
CA GLU A 205 2.77 -19.50 -25.20
C GLU A 205 1.66 -18.48 -25.54
N ARG A 206 0.40 -18.92 -25.64
CA ARG A 206 -0.77 -18.09 -25.99
C ARG A 206 -1.25 -17.18 -24.85
N TYR A 207 -0.70 -17.32 -23.64
CA TYR A 207 -1.08 -16.50 -22.49
C TYR A 207 0.02 -15.51 -22.07
N GLN A 208 0.63 -14.82 -23.04
CA GLN A 208 1.35 -13.55 -22.80
C GLN A 208 0.38 -12.39 -22.43
N GLY A 209 -0.66 -12.69 -21.65
CA GLY A 209 -1.77 -11.81 -21.35
C GLY A 209 -1.42 -10.83 -20.24
N TYR A 210 -1.44 -9.55 -20.61
CA TYR A 210 -1.40 -8.36 -19.76
C TYR A 210 -1.99 -8.60 -18.35
N SER A 211 -1.27 -8.19 -17.29
CA SER A 211 -1.82 -8.14 -15.95
C SER A 211 -3.05 -7.24 -15.96
N VAL A 212 -4.21 -7.80 -15.66
CA VAL A 212 -5.46 -7.06 -15.60
C VAL A 212 -5.57 -6.45 -14.21
N PHE A 213 -5.67 -5.11 -14.15
CA PHE A 213 -5.88 -4.35 -12.92
C PHE A 213 -7.38 -4.19 -12.64
N ALA A 214 -7.71 -4.23 -11.36
CA ALA A 214 -9.05 -4.09 -10.84
C ALA A 214 -9.02 -3.22 -9.58
N MET A 215 -9.55 -2.01 -9.67
CA MET A 215 -9.60 -1.09 -8.52
C MET A 215 -11.00 -1.16 -7.91
N HIS A 216 -11.11 -1.59 -6.64
CA HIS A 216 -12.42 -1.97 -6.08
C HIS A 216 -13.12 -0.87 -5.29
N SER A 217 -12.43 0.11 -4.70
CA SER A 217 -13.12 1.25 -4.07
C SER A 217 -12.16 2.39 -3.69
N THR A 218 -12.72 3.59 -3.68
CA THR A 218 -12.06 4.92 -3.59
C THR A 218 -11.23 5.31 -4.79
N GLU A 219 -11.89 5.61 -5.91
CA GLU A 219 -11.41 6.64 -6.82
C GLU A 219 -11.50 7.99 -6.09
N PRO A 220 -10.40 8.66 -5.67
CA PRO A 220 -10.44 10.10 -5.52
C PRO A 220 -10.95 10.67 -6.85
N GLY A 221 -12.09 11.35 -6.82
CA GLY A 221 -12.92 11.64 -8.00
C GLY A 221 -12.26 12.45 -9.14
N ARG A 222 -10.96 12.81 -9.04
CA ARG A 222 -10.12 13.38 -10.10
C ARG A 222 -8.65 13.00 -9.91
N GLY A 223 -7.93 12.77 -11.01
CA GLY A 223 -6.46 12.68 -11.05
C GLY A 223 -5.86 11.30 -11.34
N TRP A 224 -6.68 10.25 -11.45
CA TRP A 224 -6.20 8.92 -11.82
C TRP A 224 -5.98 8.76 -13.32
N GLU A 225 -4.82 8.23 -13.68
CA GLU A 225 -4.53 7.64 -14.97
C GLU A 225 -4.29 6.14 -14.77
N VAL A 226 -5.19 5.33 -15.32
CA VAL A 226 -5.10 3.86 -15.29
C VAL A 226 -4.74 3.37 -16.68
N GLY A 227 -3.56 2.77 -16.82
CA GLY A 227 -3.09 2.11 -18.04
C GLY A 227 -2.90 0.61 -17.83
N GLU A 228 -2.51 -0.10 -18.89
CA GLU A 228 -2.36 -1.57 -18.89
C GLU A 228 -1.29 -2.12 -17.92
N LYS A 229 -0.40 -1.27 -17.40
CA LYS A 229 0.76 -1.67 -16.58
C LYS A 229 0.91 -0.87 -15.29
N ARG A 230 0.18 0.23 -15.17
CA ARG A 230 0.30 1.17 -14.07
C ARG A 230 -1.02 1.86 -13.79
N ALA A 231 -1.26 2.17 -12.52
CA ALA A 231 -2.31 3.08 -12.10
C ALA A 231 -1.66 4.16 -11.24
N PHE A 232 -1.90 5.42 -11.53
CA PHE A 232 -1.30 6.50 -10.76
C PHE A 232 -2.20 7.71 -10.65
N PHE A 233 -1.95 8.53 -9.62
CA PHE A 233 -2.40 9.92 -9.59
C PHE A 233 -1.26 10.81 -9.10
N GLU A 234 -1.20 12.02 -9.65
CA GLU A 234 -0.24 13.03 -9.26
C GLU A 234 -0.97 14.27 -8.72
N ARG A 235 -0.34 14.95 -7.75
CA ARG A 235 -0.77 16.28 -7.25
C ARG A 235 -2.18 16.30 -6.67
N TYR A 236 -2.63 15.19 -6.07
CA TYR A 236 -3.91 15.18 -5.38
C TYR A 236 -3.79 15.92 -4.04
N LYS A 237 -4.66 16.90 -3.82
CA LYS A 237 -4.82 17.62 -2.57
C LYS A 237 -5.95 16.98 -1.77
N PRO A 238 -5.67 16.15 -0.75
CA PRO A 238 -6.71 15.53 0.06
C PRO A 238 -7.48 16.60 0.83
N THR A 239 -8.78 16.74 0.55
CA THR A 239 -9.69 17.57 1.36
C THR A 239 -10.26 16.81 2.56
N ALA A 240 -10.12 15.48 2.57
CA ALA A 240 -10.43 14.56 3.66
C ALA A 240 -9.53 13.32 3.58
N SER A 241 -9.48 12.49 4.63
CA SER A 241 -8.80 11.19 4.55
C SER A 241 -9.48 10.33 3.49
N LEU A 242 -8.70 9.78 2.55
CA LEU A 242 -9.21 8.89 1.49
C LEU A 242 -9.55 7.49 2.01
N GLY A 243 -9.36 7.22 3.31
CA GLY A 243 -9.45 5.87 3.86
C GLY A 243 -8.30 5.00 3.37
N THR A 244 -8.60 3.74 3.08
CA THR A 244 -7.63 2.79 2.52
C THR A 244 -7.91 2.62 1.03
N LEU A 245 -6.90 2.87 0.20
CA LEU A 245 -6.95 2.57 -1.22
C LEU A 245 -6.75 1.07 -1.41
N PHE A 246 -7.67 0.39 -2.10
CA PHE A 246 -7.59 -1.05 -2.36
C PHE A 246 -7.45 -1.36 -3.85
N PHE A 247 -6.53 -2.27 -4.16
CA PHE A 247 -6.23 -2.68 -5.53
C PHE A 247 -6.17 -4.18 -5.60
N THR A 248 -6.77 -4.75 -6.64
CA THR A 248 -6.64 -6.17 -6.95
C THR A 248 -6.09 -6.37 -8.36
N PHE A 249 -5.44 -7.51 -8.57
CA PHE A 249 -4.83 -7.85 -9.84
C PHE A 249 -4.66 -9.36 -9.99
N TYR A 250 -4.70 -9.85 -11.23
CA TYR A 250 -4.34 -11.23 -11.55
C TYR A 250 -2.88 -11.28 -12.02
N PRO A 251 -1.94 -11.79 -11.21
CA PRO A 251 -0.51 -11.79 -11.56
C PRO A 251 -0.21 -12.69 -12.77
N ASN A 252 -1.06 -13.66 -13.07
CA ASN A 252 -0.92 -14.61 -14.18
C ASN A 252 -1.98 -14.43 -15.28
N GLY A 253 -2.66 -13.28 -15.31
CA GLY A 253 -3.80 -13.04 -16.19
C GLY A 253 -5.10 -13.71 -15.71
N TYR A 254 -6.22 -13.30 -16.32
CA TYR A 254 -7.55 -13.84 -16.01
C TYR A 254 -7.84 -15.06 -16.89
N ARG A 255 -8.07 -16.23 -16.27
CA ARG A 255 -8.63 -17.39 -16.96
C ARG A 255 -10.15 -17.27 -16.85
N GLY A 256 -10.80 -16.74 -17.88
CA GLY A 256 -12.26 -16.78 -17.96
C GLY A 256 -12.73 -18.23 -17.93
N GLY A 257 -13.54 -18.58 -16.94
CA GLY A 257 -14.34 -19.80 -16.92
C GLY A 257 -15.59 -19.67 -17.74
#